data_AF-A0A932CNN5-F1
#
_entry.id   AF-A0A932CNN5-F1
#
_cell.length_a   1.000
_cell.length_b   1.000
_cell.length_c   1.000
_cell.angle_alpha   90.00
_cell.angle_beta   90.00
_cell.angle_gamma   90.00
#
_symmetry.space_group_name_H-M   'P 1'
#
loop_
_entity.id
_entity.type
_entity.pdbx_description
1 polymer ?
#
loop_
_entity_poly.entity_id
_entity_poly.type
_entity_poly.pdbx_seq_one_letter_code
_entity_poly.pdbx_strand_id
1 'polypeptide(L)'
;LHEIGTLIQKWVQWVARGEAGSYVSSEVVRAIGRRFWGSELAADFSTYEGKALAAVKIQDRQYAKECLMVCDFTWPLRDAELSPDHVGDPTVESRLFSAITGREMDEEGLYRVGERVLNLQRAILLREGRRGRPDDVIEEFNYTLGVQADTLNPDCLVPGLEGKPLFRKGMVVERAGFEQMREEYYALRGWDGETGLPTQKGLEALGLPEIARELKGLGRLAG
;
A
#
# COMPACT_ATOMS: atom_id res chain seq x y z
N LEU A 1 3.72 1.35 6.25
CA LEU A 1 4.04 2.48 7.14
C LEU A 1 4.01 3.83 6.40
N HIS A 2 4.61 3.91 5.22
CA HIS A 2 4.99 5.15 4.52
C HIS A 2 3.82 6.10 4.16
N GLU A 3 2.67 5.57 3.74
CA GLU A 3 1.58 6.44 3.27
C GLU A 3 0.53 6.83 4.33
N ILE A 4 0.39 6.03 5.37
CA ILE A 4 -0.72 6.15 6.31
C ILE A 4 -0.28 6.90 7.58
N GLY A 5 0.93 6.65 8.09
CA GLY A 5 1.34 7.13 9.42
C GLY A 5 1.21 8.64 9.61
N THR A 6 1.92 9.42 8.78
CA THR A 6 1.89 10.90 8.87
C THR A 6 0.52 11.49 8.56
N LEU A 7 -0.23 10.87 7.65
CA LEU A 7 -1.58 11.30 7.29
C LEU A 7 -2.55 11.11 8.46
N ILE A 8 -2.52 9.94 9.11
CA ILE A 8 -3.36 9.66 10.28
C ILE A 8 -2.95 10.54 11.45
N GLN A 9 -1.66 10.84 11.65
CA GLN A 9 -1.22 11.79 12.67
C GLN A 9 -1.83 13.19 12.45
N LYS A 10 -1.76 13.71 11.21
CA LYS A 10 -2.41 14.98 10.86
C LYS A 10 -3.92 14.92 11.10
N TRP A 11 -4.58 13.81 10.76
CA TRP A 11 -6.00 13.62 11.00
C TRP A 11 -6.35 13.55 12.50
N VAL A 12 -5.55 12.89 13.33
CA VAL A 12 -5.73 12.86 14.80
C VAL A 12 -5.66 14.27 15.39
N GLN A 13 -4.74 15.11 14.91
CA GLN A 13 -4.68 16.51 15.33
C GLN A 13 -5.95 17.29 14.92
N TRP A 14 -6.48 17.01 13.73
CA TRP A 14 -7.76 17.58 13.29
C TRP A 14 -8.93 17.10 14.14
N VAL A 15 -9.03 15.81 14.49
CA VAL A 15 -10.10 15.32 15.38
C VAL A 15 -10.02 16.01 16.76
N ALA A 16 -8.81 16.25 17.26
CA ALA A 16 -8.62 16.85 18.58
C ALA A 16 -8.94 18.36 18.63
N ARG A 17 -8.69 19.12 17.56
CA ARG A 17 -8.72 20.59 17.57
C ARG A 17 -9.40 21.24 16.35
N GLY A 18 -10.05 20.45 15.49
CA GLY A 18 -10.57 20.91 14.21
C GLY A 18 -9.46 21.49 13.31
N GLU A 19 -9.82 22.49 12.52
CA GLU A 19 -8.90 23.20 11.61
C GLU A 19 -7.71 23.86 12.34
N ALA A 20 -7.88 24.22 13.62
CA ALA A 20 -6.78 24.76 14.42
C ALA A 20 -5.68 23.73 14.76
N GLY A 21 -5.96 22.43 14.57
CA GLY A 21 -4.98 21.35 14.74
C GLY A 21 -4.31 20.94 13.44
N SER A 22 -5.08 20.83 12.35
CA SER A 22 -4.62 20.34 11.04
C SER A 22 -5.71 20.57 10.00
N TYR A 23 -5.36 20.67 8.72
CA TYR A 23 -6.31 20.74 7.61
C TYR A 23 -6.79 19.36 7.13
N VAL A 24 -6.16 18.27 7.60
CA VAL A 24 -6.48 16.91 7.15
C VAL A 24 -7.75 16.41 7.85
N SER A 25 -8.90 16.76 7.29
CA SER A 25 -10.21 16.29 7.75
C SER A 25 -10.49 14.84 7.35
N SER A 26 -11.54 14.25 7.89
CA SER A 26 -12.02 12.93 7.45
C SER A 26 -12.36 12.90 5.95
N GLU A 27 -12.86 14.00 5.39
CA GLU A 27 -13.13 14.12 3.95
C GLU A 27 -11.84 14.10 3.14
N VAL A 28 -10.79 14.81 3.60
CA VAL A 28 -9.46 14.80 2.96
C VAL A 28 -8.87 13.40 2.96
N VAL A 29 -8.92 12.68 4.09
CA VAL A 29 -8.38 11.30 4.16
C VAL A 29 -9.13 10.36 3.20
N ARG A 30 -10.46 10.49 3.11
CA ARG A 30 -11.26 9.70 2.15
C ARG A 30 -10.93 10.06 0.71
N ALA A 31 -10.81 11.35 0.39
CA ALA A 31 -10.44 11.81 -0.95
C ALA A 31 -9.04 11.32 -1.36
N ILE A 32 -8.09 11.29 -0.43
CA ILE A 32 -6.77 10.65 -0.63
C ILE A 32 -6.93 9.15 -0.89
N GLY A 33 -7.76 8.44 -0.11
CA GLY A 33 -8.05 7.03 -0.35
C GLY A 33 -8.57 6.77 -1.77
N ARG A 34 -9.48 7.61 -2.26
CA ARG A 34 -9.97 7.56 -3.64
C ARG A 34 -8.85 7.78 -4.65
N ARG A 35 -8.09 8.86 -4.52
CA ARG A 35 -7.09 9.31 -5.52
C ARG A 35 -5.83 8.44 -5.54
N PHE A 36 -5.26 8.16 -4.37
CA PHE A 36 -3.98 7.45 -4.25
C PHE A 36 -4.14 5.94 -4.09
N TRP A 37 -5.14 5.49 -3.33
CA TRP A 37 -5.30 4.08 -2.95
C TRP A 37 -6.37 3.35 -3.76
N GLY A 38 -7.10 4.06 -4.62
CA GLY A 38 -8.06 3.50 -5.57
C GLY A 38 -9.49 3.37 -5.03
N SER A 39 -9.73 3.60 -3.75
CA SER A 39 -11.07 3.56 -3.15
C SER A 39 -11.13 4.35 -1.84
N GLU A 40 -12.23 5.03 -1.57
CA GLU A 40 -12.45 5.65 -0.25
C GLU A 40 -12.57 4.60 0.86
N LEU A 41 -12.98 3.37 0.54
CA LEU A 41 -13.08 2.28 1.53
C LEU A 41 -11.70 1.92 2.07
N ALA A 42 -10.63 2.14 1.31
CA ALA A 42 -9.27 2.00 1.80
C ALA A 42 -8.94 2.96 2.96
N ALA A 43 -9.66 4.07 3.10
CA ALA A 43 -9.55 5.01 4.22
C ALA A 43 -10.42 4.62 5.44
N ASP A 44 -11.30 3.63 5.32
CA ASP A 44 -12.11 3.11 6.43
C ASP A 44 -11.36 1.98 7.14
N PHE A 45 -10.96 2.18 8.38
CA PHE A 45 -10.22 1.20 9.19
C PHE A 45 -11.12 0.28 10.03
N SER A 46 -12.44 0.32 9.82
CA SER A 46 -13.39 -0.64 10.39
C SER A 46 -13.54 -1.92 9.56
N THR A 47 -13.05 -1.94 8.32
CA THR A 47 -13.19 -3.03 7.35
C THR A 47 -11.85 -3.36 6.65
N TYR A 48 -11.81 -4.53 5.99
CA TYR A 48 -10.73 -4.93 5.09
C TYR A 48 -10.96 -4.51 3.64
N GLU A 49 -12.15 -4.01 3.29
CA GLU A 49 -12.49 -3.61 1.93
C GLU A 49 -11.52 -2.54 1.40
N GLY A 50 -11.02 -2.76 0.17
CA GLY A 50 -10.08 -1.85 -0.50
C GLY A 50 -8.66 -1.87 0.07
N LYS A 51 -8.37 -2.61 1.15
CA LYS A 51 -7.03 -2.65 1.75
C LYS A 51 -6.01 -3.38 0.88
N ALA A 52 -6.43 -4.43 0.17
CA ALA A 52 -5.56 -5.15 -0.76
C ALA A 52 -5.13 -4.26 -1.93
N LEU A 53 -6.08 -3.59 -2.60
CA LEU A 53 -5.79 -2.63 -3.66
C LEU A 53 -4.93 -1.46 -3.18
N ALA A 54 -5.23 -0.91 -2.00
CA ALA A 54 -4.42 0.12 -1.39
C ALA A 54 -2.96 -0.34 -1.18
N ALA A 55 -2.77 -1.55 -0.64
CA ALA A 55 -1.44 -2.11 -0.44
C ALA A 55 -0.68 -2.26 -1.77
N VAL A 56 -1.35 -2.73 -2.83
CA VAL A 56 -0.77 -2.84 -4.17
C VAL A 56 -0.29 -1.48 -4.68
N LYS A 57 -1.19 -0.49 -4.73
CA LYS A 57 -0.90 0.85 -5.24
C LYS A 57 0.18 1.56 -4.43
N ILE A 58 0.13 1.45 -3.09
CA ILE A 58 1.15 2.00 -2.21
C ILE A 58 2.50 1.38 -2.55
N GLN A 59 2.62 0.05 -2.55
CA GLN A 59 3.90 -0.61 -2.80
C GLN A 59 4.47 -0.29 -4.19
N ASP A 60 3.65 -0.29 -5.24
CA ASP A 60 4.11 0.04 -6.60
C ASP A 60 4.67 1.46 -6.66
N ARG A 61 3.94 2.41 -6.11
CA ARG A 61 4.43 3.77 -6.01
C ARG A 61 5.69 3.86 -5.16
N GLN A 62 5.73 3.21 -3.99
CA GLN A 62 6.89 3.28 -3.10
C GLN A 62 8.14 2.73 -3.77
N TYR A 63 8.08 1.58 -4.42
CA TYR A 63 9.26 1.04 -5.12
C TYR A 63 9.68 1.89 -6.30
N ALA A 64 8.74 2.47 -7.05
CA ALA A 64 9.07 3.44 -8.10
C ALA A 64 9.73 4.70 -7.52
N LYS A 65 9.19 5.25 -6.43
CA LYS A 65 9.70 6.41 -5.69
C LYS A 65 11.12 6.17 -5.17
N GLU A 66 11.41 4.99 -4.61
CA GLU A 66 12.77 4.63 -4.18
C GLU A 66 13.75 4.59 -5.36
N CYS A 67 13.33 4.18 -6.56
CA CYS A 67 14.16 4.28 -7.77
C CYS A 67 14.44 5.74 -8.20
N LEU A 68 13.54 6.68 -7.86
CA LEU A 68 13.75 8.11 -8.08
C LEU A 68 14.60 8.78 -6.98
N MET A 69 14.90 8.04 -5.90
CA MET A 69 15.68 8.53 -4.75
C MET A 69 15.08 9.76 -4.06
N VAL A 70 13.75 9.91 -4.07
CA VAL A 70 13.06 11.00 -3.35
C VAL A 70 12.69 10.58 -1.93
N CYS A 71 12.69 11.56 -1.00
CA CYS A 71 12.58 11.29 0.43
C CYS A 71 11.22 10.75 0.85
N ASP A 72 11.23 9.63 1.57
CA ASP A 72 10.04 8.97 2.11
C ASP A 72 9.22 9.80 3.12
N PHE A 73 9.84 10.76 3.81
CA PHE A 73 9.13 11.64 4.74
C PHE A 73 8.16 12.60 4.05
N THR A 74 8.41 12.93 2.78
CA THR A 74 7.65 13.92 2.02
C THR A 74 6.90 13.29 0.86
N TRP A 75 7.45 12.23 0.26
CA TRP A 75 6.91 11.62 -0.94
C TRP A 75 6.21 10.28 -0.63
N PRO A 76 5.08 9.98 -1.28
CA PRO A 76 4.33 10.84 -2.19
C PRO A 76 3.74 12.07 -1.50
N LEU A 77 3.58 13.13 -2.30
CA LEU A 77 2.81 14.32 -1.94
C LEU A 77 1.31 13.96 -1.94
N ARG A 78 0.84 13.29 -0.89
CA ARG A 78 -0.56 12.81 -0.75
C ARG A 78 -1.52 13.89 -0.34
N ASP A 79 -1.04 14.83 0.46
CA ASP A 79 -1.81 15.95 0.98
C ASP A 79 -1.05 17.25 0.72
N ALA A 80 -1.80 18.33 0.49
CA ALA A 80 -1.24 19.62 0.11
C ALA A 80 -2.05 20.76 0.74
N GLU A 81 -1.57 21.31 1.84
CA GLU A 81 -2.24 22.36 2.65
C GLU A 81 -2.83 23.49 1.83
N LEU A 82 -2.08 24.01 0.85
CA LEU A 82 -2.49 25.19 0.07
C LEU A 82 -3.33 24.85 -1.16
N SER A 83 -3.62 23.56 -1.41
CA SER A 83 -4.51 23.16 -2.51
C SER A 83 -5.98 23.32 -2.10
N PRO A 84 -6.90 23.58 -3.05
CA PRO A 84 -8.31 23.84 -2.73
C PRO A 84 -9.04 22.69 -2.02
N ASP A 85 -8.63 21.44 -2.27
CA ASP A 85 -9.22 20.23 -1.69
C ASP A 85 -8.30 19.56 -0.64
N HIS A 86 -7.14 20.16 -0.38
CA HIS A 86 -6.06 19.62 0.45
C HIS A 86 -5.47 18.27 -0.01
N VAL A 87 -5.83 17.79 -1.21
CA VAL A 87 -5.37 16.51 -1.76
C VAL A 87 -4.19 16.75 -2.70
N GLY A 88 -3.10 16.04 -2.47
CA GLY A 88 -1.90 16.13 -3.30
C GLY A 88 -2.05 15.44 -4.66
N ASP A 89 -0.97 15.44 -5.45
CA ASP A 89 -0.99 15.01 -6.84
C ASP A 89 -0.08 13.78 -7.07
N PRO A 90 -0.64 12.60 -7.38
CA PRO A 90 0.14 11.37 -7.60
C PRO A 90 0.98 11.39 -8.88
N THR A 91 0.79 12.40 -9.75
CA THR A 91 1.54 12.52 -11.02
C THR A 91 2.86 13.28 -10.85
N VAL A 92 3.14 13.86 -9.68
CA VAL A 92 4.33 14.70 -9.50
C VAL A 92 5.60 13.89 -9.69
N GLU A 93 5.67 12.65 -9.21
CA GLU A 93 6.84 11.77 -9.40
C GLU A 93 7.12 11.47 -10.88
N SER A 94 6.09 11.15 -11.68
CA SER A 94 6.27 10.82 -13.11
C SER A 94 6.62 12.06 -13.95
N ARG A 95 6.05 13.21 -13.60
CA ARG A 95 6.42 14.51 -14.19
C ARG A 95 7.85 14.91 -13.84
N LEU A 96 8.28 14.69 -12.60
CA LEU A 96 9.65 14.93 -12.17
C LEU A 96 10.63 14.07 -12.97
N PHE A 97 10.35 12.77 -13.10
CA PHE A 97 11.14 11.86 -13.94
C PHE A 97 11.23 12.35 -15.39
N SER A 98 10.10 12.73 -15.99
CA SER A 98 10.06 13.18 -17.38
C SER A 98 10.86 14.46 -17.59
N ALA A 99 10.68 15.44 -16.69
CA ALA A 99 11.38 16.72 -16.75
C ALA A 99 12.91 16.59 -16.62
N ILE A 100 13.39 15.66 -15.78
CA ILE A 100 14.83 15.45 -15.54
C ILE A 100 15.47 14.62 -16.66
N THR A 101 14.82 13.53 -17.07
CA THR A 101 15.42 12.55 -17.99
C THR A 101 15.14 12.84 -19.46
N GLY A 102 14.15 13.68 -19.75
CA GLY A 102 13.64 13.91 -21.11
C GLY A 102 12.89 12.71 -21.70
N ARG A 103 12.55 11.70 -20.89
CA ARG A 103 11.78 10.52 -21.31
C ARG A 103 10.36 10.63 -20.77
N GLU A 104 9.38 10.60 -21.66
CA GLU A 104 7.97 10.63 -21.27
C GLU A 104 7.62 9.47 -20.33
N MET A 105 6.93 9.80 -19.25
CA MET A 105 6.46 8.89 -18.22
C MET A 105 5.15 9.40 -17.64
N ASP A 106 4.12 8.57 -17.63
CA ASP A 106 2.87 8.84 -16.93
C ASP A 106 2.83 8.13 -15.57
N GLU A 107 1.75 8.37 -14.81
CA GLU A 107 1.54 7.78 -13.48
C GLU A 107 1.51 6.24 -13.53
N GLU A 108 0.75 5.67 -14.46
CA GLU A 108 0.58 4.23 -14.60
C GLU A 108 1.89 3.54 -15.01
N GLY A 109 2.61 4.11 -15.98
CA GLY A 109 3.92 3.64 -16.41
C GLY A 109 4.93 3.65 -15.26
N LEU A 110 4.91 4.69 -14.43
CA LEU A 110 5.78 4.76 -13.25
C LEU A 110 5.43 3.68 -12.23
N TYR A 111 4.14 3.44 -11.93
CA TYR A 111 3.76 2.35 -11.03
C TYR A 111 4.11 0.98 -11.59
N ARG A 112 4.01 0.78 -12.91
CA ARG A 112 4.43 -0.47 -13.56
C ARG A 112 5.93 -0.75 -13.37
N VAL A 113 6.76 0.30 -13.24
CA VAL A 113 8.17 0.12 -12.84
C VAL A 113 8.26 -0.42 -11.42
N GLY A 114 7.51 0.15 -10.48
CA GLY A 114 7.46 -0.33 -9.10
C GLY A 114 6.92 -1.75 -8.95
N GLU A 115 5.86 -2.10 -9.69
CA GLU A 115 5.30 -3.45 -9.73
C GLU A 115 6.33 -4.48 -10.23
N ARG A 116 7.12 -4.11 -11.24
CA ARG A 116 8.25 -4.91 -11.74
C ARG A 116 9.32 -5.09 -10.66
N VAL A 117 9.70 -4.02 -9.97
CA VAL A 117 10.70 -4.07 -8.87
C VAL A 117 10.22 -4.99 -7.75
N LEU A 118 8.96 -4.88 -7.34
CA LEU A 118 8.36 -5.74 -6.33
C LEU A 118 8.40 -7.22 -6.75
N ASN A 119 8.05 -7.52 -8.00
CA ASN A 119 8.07 -8.90 -8.50
C ASN A 119 9.49 -9.46 -8.64
N LEU A 120 10.48 -8.61 -8.94
CA LEU A 120 11.90 -9.00 -8.90
C LEU A 120 12.35 -9.33 -7.47
N GLN A 121 11.99 -8.50 -6.49
CA GLN A 121 12.26 -8.80 -5.07
C GLN A 121 11.56 -10.07 -4.62
N ARG A 122 10.30 -10.28 -5.04
CA ARG A 122 9.55 -11.52 -4.80
C ARG A 122 10.28 -12.73 -5.38
N ALA A 123 10.77 -12.65 -6.62
CA ALA A 123 11.52 -13.72 -7.24
C ALA A 123 12.80 -14.06 -6.47
N ILE A 124 13.53 -13.06 -5.98
CA ILE A 124 14.70 -13.28 -5.10
C ILE A 124 14.27 -14.01 -3.84
N LEU A 125 13.23 -13.56 -3.14
CA LEU A 125 12.76 -14.21 -1.90
C LEU A 125 12.37 -15.69 -2.13
N LEU A 126 11.70 -15.98 -3.24
CA LEU A 126 11.30 -17.35 -3.60
C LEU A 126 12.50 -18.23 -3.95
N ARG A 127 13.48 -17.66 -4.67
CA ARG A 127 14.74 -18.34 -4.97
C ARG A 127 15.52 -18.67 -3.69
N GLU A 128 15.55 -17.76 -2.73
CA GLU A 128 16.21 -17.93 -1.43
C GLU A 128 15.39 -18.77 -0.42
N GLY A 129 14.29 -19.39 -0.85
CA GLY A 129 13.60 -20.43 -0.08
C GLY A 129 12.27 -20.02 0.54
N ARG A 130 11.78 -18.79 0.35
CA ARG A 130 10.39 -18.46 0.71
C ARG A 130 9.41 -19.24 -0.17
N ARG A 131 8.27 -19.58 0.42
CA ARG A 131 7.31 -20.56 -0.12
C ARG A 131 5.99 -19.94 -0.57
N GLY A 132 5.89 -18.62 -0.55
CA GLY A 132 4.65 -17.90 -0.83
C GLY A 132 3.71 -17.90 0.37
N ARG A 133 2.46 -18.32 0.18
CA ARG A 133 1.40 -18.27 1.18
C ARG A 133 1.78 -18.80 2.58
N PRO A 134 2.56 -19.89 2.73
CA PRO A 134 3.00 -20.36 4.06
C PRO A 134 3.92 -19.38 4.81
N ASP A 135 4.65 -18.51 4.10
CA ASP A 135 5.61 -17.57 4.67
C ASP A 135 5.13 -16.10 4.61
N ASP A 136 4.04 -15.83 3.89
CA ASP A 136 3.36 -14.53 3.81
C ASP A 136 2.35 -14.39 4.96
N VAL A 137 2.84 -14.50 6.19
CA VAL A 137 2.05 -14.48 7.42
C VAL A 137 2.50 -13.34 8.33
N ILE A 138 1.57 -12.87 9.17
CA ILE A 138 1.90 -12.01 10.31
C ILE A 138 2.03 -12.85 11.58
N GLU A 139 2.75 -12.31 12.55
CA GLU A 139 3.01 -12.99 13.82
C GLU A 139 1.72 -13.25 14.61
N GLU A 140 1.69 -14.35 15.35
CA GLU A 140 0.53 -14.84 16.10
C GLU A 140 -0.05 -13.81 17.09
N PHE A 141 0.82 -12.96 17.66
CA PHE A 141 0.39 -11.91 18.57
C PHE A 141 -0.53 -10.89 17.90
N ASN A 142 -0.47 -10.69 16.58
CA ASN A 142 -1.37 -9.77 15.89
C ASN A 142 -2.83 -10.25 15.93
N TYR A 143 -3.07 -11.54 16.16
CA TYR A 143 -4.41 -12.14 16.28
C TYR A 143 -4.87 -12.30 17.73
N THR A 144 -3.97 -12.21 18.70
CA THR A 144 -4.24 -12.56 20.11
C THR A 144 -3.97 -11.43 21.09
N LEU A 145 -3.06 -10.52 20.76
CA LEU A 145 -2.70 -9.37 21.58
C LEU A 145 -3.20 -8.09 20.91
N GLY A 146 -4.21 -7.47 21.52
CA GLY A 146 -4.76 -6.21 21.04
C GLY A 146 -3.71 -5.10 21.00
N VAL A 147 -3.77 -4.22 20.00
CA VAL A 147 -2.85 -3.07 19.91
C VAL A 147 -3.01 -2.16 21.12
N GLN A 148 -1.90 -1.80 21.78
CA GLN A 148 -1.94 -1.09 23.06
C GLN A 148 -1.88 0.44 22.90
N ALA A 149 -0.98 0.92 22.04
CA ALA A 149 -0.79 2.34 21.75
C ALA A 149 0.08 2.49 20.49
N ASP A 150 -0.03 3.66 19.85
CA ASP A 150 0.94 4.19 18.91
C ASP A 150 1.57 5.46 19.53
N THR A 151 2.86 5.68 19.29
CA THR A 151 3.70 6.75 19.88
C THR A 151 3.06 8.13 19.76
N LEU A 152 2.43 8.44 18.62
CA LEU A 152 1.77 9.73 18.37
C LEU A 152 0.24 9.60 18.30
N ASN A 153 -0.30 8.44 18.70
CA ASN A 153 -1.71 8.11 18.67
C ASN A 153 -2.04 7.08 19.78
N PRO A 154 -2.03 7.49 21.06
CA PRO A 154 -2.08 6.59 22.21
C PRO A 154 -3.39 5.80 22.35
N ASP A 155 -4.47 6.29 21.72
CA ASP A 155 -5.77 5.65 21.68
C ASP A 155 -6.00 4.87 20.38
N CYS A 156 -4.99 4.80 19.51
CA CYS A 156 -5.04 4.16 18.19
C CYS A 156 -6.27 4.62 17.39
N LEU A 157 -6.51 5.93 17.40
CA LEU A 157 -7.62 6.57 16.72
C LEU A 157 -7.37 6.56 15.21
N VAL A 158 -8.36 6.10 14.45
CA VAL A 158 -8.32 6.04 12.97
C VAL A 158 -9.70 6.39 12.40
N PRO A 159 -9.79 6.80 11.13
CA PRO A 159 -11.09 6.97 10.47
C PRO A 159 -11.78 5.59 10.30
N GLY A 160 -13.02 5.49 10.74
CA GLY A 160 -13.91 4.36 10.47
C GLY A 160 -14.90 4.68 9.36
N LEU A 161 -16.06 4.03 9.42
CA LEU A 161 -17.15 4.21 8.45
C LEU A 161 -17.52 5.69 8.28
N GLU A 162 -17.60 6.12 7.02
CA GLU A 162 -17.85 7.51 6.62
C GLU A 162 -16.83 8.53 7.16
N GLY A 163 -15.67 8.06 7.65
CA GLY A 163 -14.64 8.89 8.27
C GLY A 163 -14.89 9.24 9.74
N LYS A 164 -15.86 8.59 10.40
CA LYS A 164 -16.13 8.79 11.82
C LYS A 164 -14.97 8.24 12.67
N PRO A 165 -14.54 8.91 13.74
CA PRO A 165 -13.44 8.41 14.55
C PRO A 165 -13.73 7.03 15.16
N LEU A 166 -12.75 6.13 15.04
CA LEU A 166 -12.79 4.77 15.54
C LEU A 166 -11.55 4.51 16.40
N PHE A 167 -11.76 3.96 17.59
CA PHE A 167 -10.69 3.51 18.47
C PHE A 167 -10.31 2.07 18.12
N ARG A 168 -9.04 1.84 17.77
CA ARG A 168 -8.52 0.48 17.52
C ARG A 168 -7.75 -0.10 18.71
N LYS A 169 -7.59 0.65 19.80
CA LYS A 169 -6.92 0.15 21.01
C LYS A 169 -7.62 -1.10 21.54
N GLY A 170 -6.83 -2.13 21.82
CA GLY A 170 -7.31 -3.46 22.22
C GLY A 170 -7.79 -4.35 21.07
N MET A 171 -7.90 -3.83 19.85
CA MET A 171 -8.32 -4.64 18.70
C MET A 171 -7.18 -5.53 18.19
N VAL A 172 -7.55 -6.71 17.73
CA VAL A 172 -6.69 -7.67 17.03
C VAL A 172 -7.02 -7.70 15.54
N VAL A 173 -6.13 -8.30 14.75
CA VAL A 173 -6.42 -8.70 13.37
C VAL A 173 -7.38 -9.89 13.41
N GLU A 174 -8.44 -9.82 12.61
CA GLU A 174 -9.39 -10.92 12.44
C GLU A 174 -8.88 -11.85 11.33
N ARG A 175 -8.70 -13.13 11.64
CA ARG A 175 -8.00 -14.09 10.76
C ARG A 175 -8.67 -14.26 9.41
N ALA A 176 -9.98 -14.48 9.37
CA ALA A 176 -10.66 -14.75 8.10
C ALA A 176 -10.65 -13.49 7.22
N GLY A 177 -10.85 -12.32 7.80
CA GLY A 177 -10.71 -11.04 7.08
C GLY A 177 -9.30 -10.82 6.51
N PHE A 178 -8.24 -11.15 7.27
CA PHE A 178 -6.86 -11.09 6.76
C PHE A 178 -6.62 -12.07 5.60
N GLU A 179 -7.10 -13.31 5.74
CA GLU A 179 -6.95 -14.34 4.70
C GLU A 179 -7.66 -13.96 3.40
N GLN A 180 -8.88 -13.42 3.49
CA GLN A 180 -9.62 -12.94 2.33
C GLN A 180 -8.91 -11.76 1.65
N MET A 181 -8.45 -10.77 2.42
CA MET A 181 -7.68 -9.65 1.90
C MET A 181 -6.38 -10.11 1.23
N ARG A 182 -5.73 -11.15 1.78
CA ARG A 182 -4.50 -11.72 1.25
C ARG A 182 -4.72 -12.41 -0.11
N GLU A 183 -5.84 -13.11 -0.27
CA GLU A 183 -6.24 -13.70 -1.57
C GLU A 183 -6.52 -12.63 -2.63
N GLU A 184 -7.25 -11.58 -2.26
CA GLU A 184 -7.47 -10.43 -3.13
C GLU A 184 -6.14 -9.80 -3.56
N TYR A 185 -5.21 -9.64 -2.61
CA TYR A 185 -3.88 -9.10 -2.88
C TYR A 185 -3.10 -9.97 -3.88
N TYR A 186 -3.11 -11.30 -3.74
CA TYR A 186 -2.44 -12.19 -4.70
C TYR A 186 -3.06 -12.07 -6.10
N ALA A 187 -4.39 -12.04 -6.21
CA ALA A 187 -5.06 -11.89 -7.48
C ALA A 187 -4.69 -10.56 -8.16
N LEU A 188 -4.68 -9.46 -7.41
CA LEU A 188 -4.26 -8.14 -7.90
C LEU A 188 -2.80 -8.11 -8.35
N ARG A 189 -1.93 -8.91 -7.72
CA ARG A 189 -0.51 -9.05 -8.08
C ARG A 189 -0.26 -9.94 -9.29
N GLY A 190 -1.28 -10.59 -9.85
CA GLY A 190 -1.11 -11.61 -10.88
C GLY A 190 -0.42 -12.87 -10.35
N TRP A 191 -0.60 -13.15 -9.05
CA TRP A 191 -0.12 -14.34 -8.36
C TRP A 191 -1.27 -15.34 -8.17
N ASP A 192 -0.92 -16.59 -7.93
CA ASP A 192 -1.89 -17.64 -7.63
C ASP A 192 -2.44 -17.48 -6.20
N GLY A 193 -3.76 -17.62 -6.06
CA GLY A 193 -4.45 -17.40 -4.78
C GLY A 193 -4.14 -18.46 -3.73
N GLU A 194 -3.96 -19.71 -4.15
CA GLU A 194 -3.73 -20.83 -3.22
C GLU A 194 -2.29 -20.87 -2.72
N THR A 195 -1.33 -20.69 -3.62
CA THR A 195 0.10 -20.81 -3.32
C THR A 195 0.77 -19.48 -2.99
N GLY A 196 0.20 -18.36 -3.43
CA GLY A 196 0.84 -17.04 -3.37
C GLY A 196 2.03 -16.88 -4.32
N LEU A 197 2.27 -17.84 -5.22
CA LEU A 197 3.38 -17.79 -6.17
C LEU A 197 3.02 -16.94 -7.40
N PRO A 198 3.98 -16.20 -7.99
CA PRO A 198 3.76 -15.51 -9.25
C PRO A 198 3.33 -16.47 -10.36
N THR A 199 2.47 -15.99 -11.26
CA THR A 199 2.10 -16.74 -12.47
C THR A 199 3.03 -16.42 -13.64
N GLN A 200 3.15 -17.35 -14.60
CA GLN A 200 3.88 -17.09 -15.83
C GLN A 200 3.36 -15.84 -16.55
N LYS A 201 2.03 -15.74 -16.71
CA LYS A 201 1.36 -14.60 -17.35
C LYS A 201 1.67 -13.27 -16.65
N GLY A 202 1.65 -13.24 -15.32
CA GLY A 202 1.93 -12.03 -14.53
C GLY A 202 3.36 -11.51 -14.75
N LEU A 203 4.34 -12.40 -14.68
CA LEU A 203 5.75 -12.02 -14.90
C LEU A 203 6.03 -11.63 -16.35
N GLU A 204 5.46 -12.33 -17.32
CA GLU A 204 5.62 -11.98 -18.74
C GLU A 204 4.98 -10.62 -19.06
N ALA A 205 3.81 -10.30 -18.48
CA ALA A 205 3.20 -8.99 -18.61
C ALA A 205 4.11 -7.86 -18.08
N LEU A 206 4.91 -8.14 -17.05
CA LEU A 206 5.89 -7.19 -16.50
C LEU A 206 7.20 -7.11 -17.28
N GLY A 207 7.36 -7.93 -18.33
CA GLY A 207 8.60 -8.01 -19.11
C GLY A 207 9.69 -8.78 -18.38
N LEU A 208 9.32 -9.81 -17.60
CA LEU A 208 10.24 -10.68 -16.85
C LEU A 208 10.17 -12.17 -17.29
N PRO A 209 10.19 -12.50 -18.61
CA PRO A 209 10.04 -13.88 -19.09
C PRO A 209 11.19 -14.81 -18.64
N GLU A 210 12.40 -14.30 -18.51
CA GLU A 210 13.56 -15.04 -18.01
C GLU A 210 13.40 -15.43 -16.54
N ILE A 211 12.84 -14.54 -15.73
CA ILE A 211 12.55 -14.79 -14.32
C ILE A 211 11.44 -15.83 -14.18
N ALA A 212 10.40 -15.75 -15.01
CA ALA A 212 9.35 -16.76 -15.05
C ALA A 212 9.94 -18.16 -15.35
N ARG A 213 10.85 -18.25 -16.32
CA ARG A 213 11.54 -19.51 -16.67
C ARG A 213 12.39 -20.04 -15.52
N GLU A 214 13.14 -19.17 -14.84
CA GLU A 214 13.99 -19.55 -13.71
C GLU A 214 13.13 -20.09 -12.55
N LEU A 215 12.10 -19.34 -12.14
CA LEU A 215 11.19 -19.77 -11.07
C LEU A 215 10.47 -21.07 -11.43
N LYS A 216 10.08 -21.28 -12.69
CA LYS A 216 9.52 -22.55 -13.16
C LYS A 216 10.50 -23.71 -12.97
N GLY A 217 11.76 -23.52 -13.35
CA GLY A 217 12.82 -24.52 -13.16
C GLY A 217 13.07 -24.87 -11.69
N LEU A 218 12.82 -23.93 -10.77
CA LEU A 218 12.95 -24.12 -9.33
C LEU A 218 11.68 -24.66 -8.66
N GLY A 219 10.58 -24.86 -9.40
CA GLY A 219 9.28 -25.21 -8.80
C GLY A 219 8.71 -24.09 -7.91
N ARG A 220 9.04 -22.83 -8.21
CA ARG A 220 8.64 -21.61 -7.49
C ARG A 220 7.74 -20.69 -8.31
N LEU A 221 7.15 -21.22 -9.37
CA LEU A 221 6.14 -20.56 -10.18
C LEU A 221 4.81 -21.29 -9.99
N ALA A 222 3.70 -20.56 -9.99
CA ALA A 222 2.38 -21.18 -10.07
C ALA A 222 2.27 -22.00 -11.37
N GLY A 223 1.62 -23.18 -11.27
CA GLY A 223 1.52 -24.19 -12.32
C GLY A 223 0.91 -23.72 -13.62
#